data_AF-A0A8T9PZL0-F1
#
_entry.id   AF-A0A8T9PZL0-F1
#
_cell.length_a   1.000
_cell.length_b   1.000
_cell.length_c   1.000
_cell.angle_alpha   90.00
_cell.angle_beta   90.00
_cell.angle_gamma   90.00
#
_symmetry.space_group_name_H-M   'P 1'
#
loop_
_entity.id
_entity.type
_entity.pdbx_description
1 polymer ?
#
loop_
_entity_poly.entity_id
_entity_poly.type
_entity_poly.pdbx_seq_one_letter_code
_entity_poly.pdbx_strand_id
1 'polypeptide(L)'
;MNLKTKINLGFLAMLLLLLSIGGYGYYSLRQLDRNSRDVLTANLYSVTLGQQMLRSLDELARQPLTDTVATARFAAALSKEAGNITEAGEQEVVEELGQRLRVLQQLQSAAPAPAALVAAPPAVAELRRLTYQMVEVNTAALTRKTAQANRRADEANRNLLVFLTLATLLALGLVGSVPEAAVQPLRRLTAALNHATERDFSASIPRKAPTNLGRWPGPSTAC
;
A
#
# COMPACT_ATOMS: atom_id res chain seq x y z
N MET A 1 36.90 9.80 -18.72
CA MET A 1 35.61 9.41 -19.36
C MET A 1 35.23 10.47 -20.38
N ASN A 2 34.68 10.10 -21.54
CA ASN A 2 34.17 11.08 -22.49
C ASN A 2 32.99 11.85 -21.88
N LEU A 3 32.92 13.16 -22.16
CA LEU A 3 31.88 14.05 -21.65
C LEU A 3 30.46 13.57 -22.01
N LYS A 4 30.30 13.00 -23.21
CA LYS A 4 29.08 12.31 -23.68
C LYS A 4 28.67 11.17 -22.75
N THR A 5 29.64 10.37 -22.30
CA THR A 5 29.39 9.24 -21.38
C THR A 5 28.95 9.73 -20.00
N LYS A 6 29.50 10.85 -19.51
CA LYS A 6 29.16 11.44 -18.20
C LYS A 6 27.71 11.97 -18.19
N ILE A 7 27.29 12.65 -19.26
CA ILE A 7 25.90 13.12 -19.41
C ILE A 7 24.92 11.96 -19.57
N ASN A 8 25.22 11.00 -20.45
CA ASN A 8 24.33 9.87 -20.70
C ASN A 8 24.12 9.00 -19.45
N LEU A 9 25.17 8.83 -18.64
CA LEU A 9 25.08 8.09 -17.38
C LEU A 9 24.17 8.78 -16.36
N GLY A 10 24.19 10.11 -16.29
CA GLY A 10 23.32 10.88 -15.41
C GLY A 10 21.84 10.84 -15.85
N PHE A 11 21.56 10.95 -17.14
CA PHE A 11 20.19 10.77 -17.66
C PHE A 11 19.68 9.35 -17.44
N LEU A 12 20.52 8.33 -17.65
CA LEU A 12 20.16 6.94 -17.37
C LEU A 12 19.87 6.73 -15.87
N ALA A 13 20.68 7.30 -14.98
CA ALA A 13 20.45 7.25 -13.54
C ALA A 13 19.13 7.94 -13.16
N MET A 14 18.82 9.09 -13.77
CA MET A 14 17.56 9.80 -13.53
C MET A 14 16.34 9.02 -14.01
N LEU A 15 16.44 8.36 -15.17
CA LEU A 15 15.37 7.49 -15.69
C LEU A 15 15.12 6.30 -14.75
N LEU A 16 16.19 5.62 -14.30
CA LEU A 16 16.08 4.51 -13.36
C LEU A 16 15.48 4.95 -12.02
N LEU A 17 15.87 6.12 -11.52
CA LEU A 17 15.30 6.68 -10.30
C LEU A 17 13.81 6.98 -10.47
N LEU A 18 13.40 7.56 -11.60
CA LEU A 18 12.00 7.88 -11.88
C LEU A 18 11.13 6.62 -12.01
N LEU A 19 11.63 5.59 -12.70
CA LEU A 19 10.97 4.28 -12.76
C LEU A 19 10.87 3.63 -11.38
N SER A 20 11.90 3.75 -10.55
CA SER A 20 11.91 3.21 -9.18
C SER A 20 10.87 3.90 -8.30
N ILE A 21 10.79 5.23 -8.34
CA ILE A 21 9.78 6.02 -7.60
C ILE A 21 8.38 5.68 -8.08
N GLY A 22 8.15 5.66 -9.40
CA GLY A 22 6.85 5.35 -9.98
C GLY A 22 6.39 3.92 -9.66
N GLY A 23 7.30 2.95 -9.80
CA GLY A 23 7.03 1.55 -9.47
C GLY A 23 6.76 1.35 -7.97
N TYR A 24 7.56 1.97 -7.11
CA TYR A 24 7.37 1.93 -5.66
C TYR A 24 6.06 2.59 -5.22
N GLY A 25 5.76 3.79 -5.75
CA GLY A 25 4.50 4.49 -5.49
C GLY A 25 3.28 3.69 -5.91
N TYR A 26 3.32 3.10 -7.12
CA TYR A 26 2.25 2.22 -7.61
C TYR A 26 2.08 0.98 -6.73
N TYR A 27 3.17 0.32 -6.36
CA TYR A 27 3.14 -0.86 -5.48
C TYR A 27 2.53 -0.52 -4.12
N SER A 28 3.00 0.57 -3.50
CA SER A 28 2.55 0.99 -2.17
C SER A 28 1.07 1.39 -2.17
N LEU A 29 0.61 2.09 -3.21
CA LEU A 29 -0.80 2.45 -3.36
C LEU A 29 -1.69 1.22 -3.55
N ARG A 30 -1.25 0.25 -4.38
CA ARG A 30 -2.00 -0.99 -4.62
C ARG A 30 -2.09 -1.86 -3.37
N GLN A 31 -1.03 -1.89 -2.57
CA GLN A 31 -1.03 -2.59 -1.29
C GLN A 31 -1.99 -1.93 -0.29
N LEU A 32 -2.04 -0.60 -0.27
CA LEU A 32 -2.96 0.15 0.58
C LEU A 32 -4.42 -0.06 0.18
N ASP A 33 -4.77 0.00 -1.11
CA ASP A 33 -6.13 -0.23 -1.62
C ASP A 33 -6.65 -1.64 -1.28
N ARG A 34 -5.85 -2.68 -1.52
CA ARG A 34 -6.23 -4.07 -1.19
C ARG A 34 -6.46 -4.27 0.30
N ASN A 35 -5.48 -3.88 1.13
CA ASN A 35 -5.59 -4.04 2.58
C ASN A 35 -6.78 -3.26 3.14
N SER A 36 -7.08 -2.08 2.59
CA SER A 36 -8.20 -1.24 3.05
C SER A 36 -9.55 -1.89 2.71
N ARG A 37 -9.71 -2.46 1.51
CA ARG A 37 -10.95 -3.12 1.09
C ARG A 37 -11.26 -4.37 1.91
N ASP A 38 -10.25 -5.20 2.13
CA ASP A 38 -10.41 -6.45 2.89
C ASP A 38 -10.72 -6.14 4.37
N VAL A 39 -10.01 -5.16 4.95
CA VAL A 39 -10.26 -4.68 6.31
C VAL A 39 -11.63 -4.03 6.44
N LEU A 40 -12.08 -3.25 5.45
CA LEU A 40 -13.36 -2.55 5.55
C LEU A 40 -14.54 -3.51 5.41
N THR A 41 -14.46 -4.48 4.52
CA THR A 41 -15.63 -5.29 4.14
C THR A 41 -15.90 -6.40 5.16
N ALA A 42 -14.88 -7.13 5.61
CA ALA A 42 -15.05 -8.20 6.59
C ALA A 42 -15.38 -7.66 7.99
N ASN A 43 -14.68 -6.61 8.45
CA ASN A 43 -14.86 -6.10 9.82
C ASN A 43 -16.18 -5.34 10.01
N LEU A 44 -16.60 -4.52 9.02
CA LEU A 44 -17.91 -3.86 9.11
C LEU A 44 -19.06 -4.86 9.05
N TYR A 45 -18.87 -5.97 8.35
CA TYR A 45 -19.87 -7.02 8.27
C TYR A 45 -20.13 -7.64 9.66
N SER A 46 -19.10 -8.06 10.38
CA SER A 46 -19.21 -8.61 11.73
C SER A 46 -19.81 -7.61 12.74
N VAL A 47 -19.42 -6.33 12.66
CA VAL A 47 -20.03 -5.27 13.50
C VAL A 47 -21.52 -5.10 13.19
N THR A 48 -21.90 -5.14 11.91
CA THR A 48 -23.30 -5.01 11.48
C THR A 48 -24.13 -6.20 11.96
N LEU A 49 -23.58 -7.42 11.87
CA LEU A 49 -24.21 -8.63 12.39
C LEU A 49 -24.35 -8.58 13.91
N GLY A 50 -23.31 -8.15 14.64
CA GLY A 50 -23.37 -7.91 16.08
C GLY A 50 -24.48 -6.95 16.48
N GLN A 51 -24.64 -5.83 15.75
CA GLN A 51 -25.74 -4.89 15.99
C GLN A 51 -27.12 -5.47 15.67
N GLN A 52 -27.24 -6.33 14.67
CA GLN A 52 -28.49 -7.03 14.36
C GLN A 52 -28.84 -8.01 15.49
N MET A 53 -27.86 -8.78 15.96
CA MET A 53 -28.00 -9.69 17.09
C MET A 53 -28.43 -8.96 18.37
N LEU A 54 -27.75 -7.88 18.75
CA LEU A 54 -28.12 -7.08 19.93
C LEU A 54 -29.55 -6.53 19.83
N ARG A 55 -29.96 -6.03 18.66
CA ARG A 55 -31.34 -5.57 18.43
C ARG A 55 -32.35 -6.68 18.59
N SER A 56 -32.06 -7.88 18.09
CA SER A 56 -32.92 -9.06 18.27
C SER A 56 -33.02 -9.47 19.74
N LEU A 57 -31.93 -9.39 20.51
CA LEU A 57 -31.95 -9.66 21.94
C LEU A 57 -32.74 -8.61 22.73
N ASP A 58 -32.70 -7.33 22.32
CA ASP A 58 -33.48 -6.26 22.92
C ASP A 58 -34.98 -6.36 22.60
N GLU A 59 -35.33 -6.83 21.40
CA GLU A 59 -36.71 -7.15 21.02
C GLU A 59 -37.24 -8.34 21.84
N LEU A 60 -36.44 -9.41 21.91
CA LEU A 60 -36.74 -10.60 22.70
C LEU A 60 -36.93 -10.28 24.20
N ALA A 61 -36.14 -9.35 24.75
CA ALA A 61 -36.26 -8.93 26.15
C ALA A 61 -37.59 -8.21 26.47
N ARG A 62 -38.31 -7.71 25.45
CA ARG A 62 -39.60 -7.00 25.58
C ARG A 62 -40.79 -7.85 25.16
N GLN A 63 -40.56 -9.01 24.57
CA GLN A 63 -41.57 -9.93 24.06
C GLN A 63 -41.70 -11.15 24.98
N PRO A 64 -42.87 -11.82 25.01
CA PRO A 64 -43.01 -13.08 25.71
C PRO A 64 -42.09 -14.14 25.10
N LEU A 65 -41.55 -15.08 25.91
CA LEU A 65 -40.65 -16.14 25.40
C LEU A 65 -41.25 -16.97 24.26
N THR A 66 -42.58 -17.03 24.16
CA THR A 66 -43.30 -17.73 23.10
C THR A 66 -43.12 -17.10 21.72
N ASP A 67 -42.71 -15.83 21.65
CA ASP A 67 -42.37 -15.17 20.40
C ASP A 67 -40.96 -15.57 19.94
N THR A 68 -40.91 -16.37 18.88
CA THR A 68 -39.67 -16.92 18.33
C THR A 68 -39.09 -16.06 17.19
N VAL A 69 -39.78 -15.00 16.75
CA VAL A 69 -39.38 -14.19 15.59
C VAL A 69 -38.03 -13.52 15.85
N ALA A 70 -37.86 -12.87 17.00
CA ALA A 70 -36.60 -12.24 17.38
C ALA A 70 -35.47 -13.27 17.53
N THR A 71 -35.78 -14.47 18.04
CA THR A 71 -34.80 -15.55 18.20
C THR A 71 -34.35 -16.11 16.85
N ALA A 72 -35.27 -16.23 15.88
CA ALA A 72 -34.94 -16.65 14.51
C ALA A 72 -34.07 -15.62 13.77
N ARG A 73 -34.33 -14.31 13.97
CA ARG A 73 -33.48 -13.24 13.42
C ARG A 73 -32.07 -13.29 14.00
N PHE A 74 -31.94 -13.49 15.31
CA PHE A 74 -30.66 -13.69 15.97
C PHE A 74 -29.92 -14.91 15.40
N ALA A 75 -30.59 -16.05 15.27
CA ALA A 75 -30.02 -17.29 14.73
C ALA A 75 -29.50 -17.10 13.29
N ALA A 76 -30.26 -16.38 12.45
CA ALA A 76 -29.87 -16.08 11.08
C ALA A 76 -28.63 -15.16 11.01
N ALA A 77 -28.53 -14.17 11.90
CA ALA A 77 -27.35 -13.31 12.00
C ALA A 77 -26.12 -14.09 12.50
N LEU A 78 -26.29 -14.93 13.52
CA LEU A 78 -25.21 -15.78 14.04
C LEU A 78 -24.71 -16.79 12.99
N SER A 79 -25.62 -17.38 12.20
CA SER A 79 -25.23 -18.28 11.10
C SER A 79 -24.40 -17.58 10.02
N LYS A 80 -24.66 -16.30 9.77
CA LYS A 80 -23.85 -15.49 8.85
C LYS A 80 -22.47 -15.20 9.44
N GLU A 81 -22.40 -14.89 10.73
CA GLU A 81 -21.14 -14.69 11.43
C GLU A 81 -20.28 -15.96 11.43
N ALA A 82 -20.88 -17.12 11.67
CA ALA A 82 -20.19 -18.41 11.62
C ALA A 82 -19.60 -18.74 10.24
N GLY A 83 -20.16 -18.18 9.17
CA GLY A 83 -19.62 -18.28 7.81
C GLY A 83 -18.50 -17.27 7.51
N ASN A 84 -18.25 -16.31 8.40
CA ASN A 84 -17.29 -15.21 8.25
C ASN A 84 -16.29 -15.17 9.42
N ILE A 85 -15.82 -16.33 9.87
CA ILE A 85 -14.78 -16.38 10.91
C ILE A 85 -13.46 -15.91 10.30
N THR A 86 -12.95 -14.77 10.77
CA THR A 86 -11.74 -14.12 10.25
C THR A 86 -10.66 -13.90 11.30
N GLU A 87 -11.02 -13.92 12.59
CA GLU A 87 -10.09 -13.58 13.67
C GLU A 87 -9.86 -14.75 14.65
N ALA A 88 -8.68 -14.76 15.26
CA ALA A 88 -8.35 -15.72 16.31
C ALA A 88 -9.21 -15.48 17.55
N GLY A 89 -9.82 -16.55 18.09
CA GLY A 89 -10.73 -16.49 19.24
C GLY A 89 -12.19 -16.18 18.87
N GLU A 90 -12.49 -15.80 17.64
CA GLU A 90 -13.86 -15.56 17.18
C GLU A 90 -14.67 -16.87 17.14
N GLN A 91 -14.05 -17.95 16.69
CA GLN A 91 -14.69 -19.27 16.62
C GLN A 91 -15.22 -19.73 17.97
N GLU A 92 -14.44 -19.57 19.04
CA GLU A 92 -14.82 -19.97 20.40
C GLU A 92 -16.07 -19.21 20.86
N VAL A 93 -16.12 -17.89 20.60
CA VAL A 93 -17.26 -17.05 20.96
C VAL A 93 -18.50 -17.39 20.14
N VAL A 94 -18.34 -17.65 18.83
CA VAL A 94 -19.45 -18.05 17.95
C VAL A 94 -20.02 -19.41 18.34
N GLU A 95 -19.17 -20.36 18.70
CA GLU A 95 -19.58 -21.68 19.20
C GLU A 95 -20.35 -21.55 20.52
N GLU A 96 -19.86 -20.73 21.46
CA GLU A 96 -20.56 -20.48 22.73
C GLU A 96 -21.91 -19.79 22.50
N LEU A 97 -21.98 -18.78 21.63
CA LEU A 97 -23.23 -18.14 21.21
C LEU A 97 -24.23 -19.17 20.67
N GLY A 98 -23.76 -20.10 19.83
CA GLY A 98 -24.58 -21.17 19.28
C GLY A 98 -25.11 -22.14 20.34
N GLN A 99 -24.31 -22.47 21.35
CA GLN A 99 -24.74 -23.30 22.47
C GLN A 99 -25.80 -22.60 23.33
N ARG A 100 -25.57 -21.33 23.70
CA ARG A 100 -26.52 -20.54 24.50
C ARG A 100 -27.84 -20.31 23.76
N LEU A 101 -27.78 -20.11 22.44
CA LEU A 101 -28.97 -19.99 21.60
C LEU A 101 -29.81 -21.28 21.61
N ARG A 102 -29.19 -22.45 21.54
CA ARG A 102 -29.91 -23.74 21.64
C ARG A 102 -30.59 -23.91 22.99
N VAL A 103 -29.93 -23.52 24.09
CA VAL A 103 -30.53 -23.54 25.42
C VAL A 103 -31.76 -22.63 25.47
N LEU A 104 -31.68 -21.42 24.92
CA LEU A 104 -32.81 -20.51 24.83
C LEU A 104 -33.98 -21.13 24.03
N GLN A 105 -33.71 -21.72 22.86
CA GLN A 105 -34.74 -22.37 22.04
C GLN A 105 -35.41 -23.56 22.75
N GLN A 106 -34.65 -24.33 23.53
CA GLN A 106 -35.20 -25.40 24.37
C GLN A 106 -36.15 -24.86 25.44
N LEU A 107 -35.77 -23.76 26.11
CA LEU A 107 -36.62 -23.09 27.09
C LEU A 107 -37.91 -22.55 26.46
N GLN A 108 -37.84 -21.98 25.26
CA GLN A 108 -39.02 -21.51 24.52
C GLN A 108 -39.96 -22.65 24.13
N SER A 109 -39.41 -23.83 23.84
CA SER A 109 -40.18 -25.03 23.46
C SER A 109 -40.82 -25.73 24.67
N ALA A 110 -40.26 -25.57 25.87
CA ALA A 110 -40.69 -26.24 27.09
C ALA A 110 -41.61 -25.38 28.00
N ALA A 111 -41.73 -24.07 27.76
CA ALA A 111 -42.46 -23.16 28.64
C ALA A 111 -43.99 -23.20 28.44
N PRO A 112 -44.81 -23.49 29.47
CA PRO A 112 -46.26 -23.29 29.41
C PRO A 112 -46.62 -21.80 29.45
N ALA A 113 -47.61 -21.44 28.63
CA ALA A 113 -47.99 -20.06 28.25
C ALA A 113 -48.15 -19.00 29.38
N PRO A 114 -48.50 -19.30 30.65
CA PRO A 114 -48.65 -18.24 31.66
C PRO A 114 -47.37 -17.92 32.47
N ALA A 115 -46.39 -18.83 32.54
CA ALA A 115 -45.15 -18.64 33.34
C ALA A 115 -44.01 -17.97 32.55
N ALA A 116 -44.18 -17.84 31.23
CA ALA A 116 -43.22 -17.30 30.27
C ALA A 116 -43.09 -15.76 30.31
N LEU A 117 -43.81 -15.06 31.19
CA LEU A 117 -43.94 -13.60 31.10
C LEU A 117 -42.72 -12.79 31.56
N VAL A 118 -41.78 -13.36 32.32
CA VAL A 118 -40.63 -12.58 32.89
C VAL A 118 -39.31 -13.38 32.99
N ALA A 119 -39.23 -14.63 32.51
CA ALA A 119 -38.11 -15.54 32.84
C ALA A 119 -36.92 -15.55 31.84
N ALA A 120 -36.92 -14.73 30.79
CA ALA A 120 -35.79 -14.59 29.85
C ALA A 120 -34.55 -13.76 30.30
N PRO A 121 -34.52 -13.00 31.42
CA PRO A 121 -33.41 -12.09 31.69
C PRO A 121 -32.01 -12.73 31.70
N PRO A 122 -31.77 -13.88 32.36
CA PRO A 122 -30.40 -14.37 32.50
C PRO A 122 -29.84 -14.96 31.20
N ALA A 123 -30.65 -15.70 30.43
CA ALA A 123 -30.22 -16.29 29.16
C ALA A 123 -29.97 -15.21 28.09
N VAL A 124 -30.84 -14.20 28.02
CA VAL A 124 -30.69 -13.08 27.09
C VAL A 124 -29.52 -12.17 27.49
N ALA A 125 -29.29 -11.95 28.78
CA ALA A 125 -28.13 -11.20 29.26
C ALA A 125 -26.80 -11.88 28.88
N GLU A 126 -26.74 -13.21 28.97
CA GLU A 126 -25.53 -13.95 28.60
C GLU A 126 -25.27 -13.90 27.09
N LEU A 127 -26.31 -14.09 26.26
CA LEU A 127 -26.20 -13.90 24.82
C LEU A 127 -25.75 -12.47 24.46
N ARG A 128 -26.25 -11.47 25.18
CA ARG A 128 -25.84 -10.07 25.00
C ARG A 128 -24.36 -9.87 25.33
N ARG A 129 -23.90 -10.42 26.46
CA ARG A 129 -22.49 -10.38 26.88
C ARG A 129 -21.58 -11.00 25.81
N LEU A 130 -21.92 -12.20 25.35
CA LEU A 130 -21.16 -12.90 24.31
C LEU A 130 -21.17 -12.16 22.96
N THR A 131 -22.31 -11.55 22.60
CA THR A 131 -22.40 -10.73 21.38
C THR A 131 -21.48 -9.51 21.47
N TYR A 132 -21.38 -8.86 22.65
CA TYR A 132 -20.41 -7.77 22.85
C TYR A 132 -18.97 -8.27 22.76
N GLN A 133 -18.65 -9.42 23.36
CA GLN A 133 -17.32 -10.01 23.29
C GLN A 133 -16.92 -10.32 21.83
N MET A 134 -17.84 -10.85 21.02
CA MET A 134 -17.63 -11.09 19.60
C MET A 134 -17.32 -9.80 18.82
N VAL A 135 -18.11 -8.74 19.07
CA VAL A 135 -17.88 -7.42 18.46
C VAL A 135 -16.54 -6.84 18.92
N GLU A 136 -16.15 -7.03 20.18
CA GLU A 136 -14.88 -6.55 20.73
C GLU A 136 -13.68 -7.23 20.06
N VAL A 137 -13.71 -8.56 19.90
CA VAL A 137 -12.64 -9.31 19.19
C VAL A 137 -12.46 -8.78 17.77
N ASN A 138 -13.56 -8.63 17.03
CA ASN A 138 -13.55 -8.13 15.66
C ASN A 138 -13.08 -6.66 15.57
N THR A 139 -13.57 -5.79 16.46
CA THR A 139 -13.18 -4.37 16.46
C THR A 139 -11.73 -4.16 16.91
N ALA A 140 -11.22 -4.93 17.87
CA ALA A 140 -9.82 -4.91 18.27
C ALA A 140 -8.90 -5.34 17.12
N ALA A 141 -9.29 -6.36 16.37
CA ALA A 141 -8.56 -6.78 15.18
C ALA A 141 -8.57 -5.71 14.08
N LEU A 142 -9.72 -5.09 13.82
CA LEU A 142 -9.85 -3.94 12.92
C LEU A 142 -8.89 -2.82 13.33
N THR A 143 -8.90 -2.40 14.60
CA THR A 143 -8.01 -1.32 15.08
C THR A 143 -6.54 -1.66 14.88
N ARG A 144 -6.12 -2.91 15.17
CA ARG A 144 -4.75 -3.37 14.95
C ARG A 144 -4.35 -3.35 13.48
N LYS A 145 -5.20 -3.86 12.58
CA LYS A 145 -4.95 -3.89 11.13
C LYS A 145 -4.89 -2.48 10.54
N THR A 146 -5.78 -1.59 10.95
CA THR A 146 -5.77 -0.17 10.56
C THR A 146 -4.51 0.53 11.03
N ALA A 147 -4.09 0.33 12.29
CA ALA A 147 -2.85 0.90 12.81
C ALA A 147 -1.61 0.41 12.03
N GLN A 148 -1.59 -0.88 11.63
CA GLN A 148 -0.51 -1.41 10.80
C GLN A 148 -0.53 -0.83 9.37
N ALA A 149 -1.70 -0.65 8.78
CA ALA A 149 -1.85 -0.02 7.47
C ALA A 149 -1.35 1.44 7.48
N ASN A 150 -1.71 2.21 8.51
CA ASN A 150 -1.25 3.60 8.68
C ASN A 150 0.27 3.66 8.82
N ARG A 151 0.89 2.80 9.64
CA ARG A 151 2.36 2.76 9.75
C ARG A 151 3.05 2.48 8.42
N ARG A 152 2.51 1.56 7.61
CA ARG A 152 3.04 1.29 6.26
C ARG A 152 2.88 2.48 5.32
N ALA A 153 1.77 3.20 5.41
CA ALA A 153 1.57 4.43 4.63
C ALA A 153 2.57 5.53 5.02
N ASP A 154 2.83 5.70 6.32
CA ASP A 154 3.81 6.66 6.84
C ASP A 154 5.24 6.31 6.37
N GLU A 155 5.62 5.03 6.44
CA GLU A 155 6.91 4.55 5.93
C GLU A 155 7.06 4.79 4.43
N ALA A 156 6.02 4.51 3.65
CA ALA A 156 6.01 4.77 2.22
C ALA A 156 6.17 6.26 1.92
N ASN A 157 5.44 7.12 2.63
CA ASN A 157 5.52 8.57 2.46
C ASN A 157 6.94 9.09 2.79
N ARG A 158 7.55 8.61 3.87
CA ARG A 158 8.95 8.94 4.21
C ARG A 158 9.91 8.52 3.11
N ASN A 159 9.75 7.31 2.56
CA ASN A 159 10.62 6.82 1.49
C ASN A 159 10.44 7.63 0.20
N LEU A 160 9.22 8.03 -0.15
CA LEU A 160 8.96 8.94 -1.28
C LEU A 160 9.66 10.29 -1.09
N LEU A 161 9.63 10.88 0.11
CA LEU A 161 10.35 12.12 0.41
C LEU A 161 11.86 11.96 0.23
N VAL A 162 12.45 10.85 0.71
CA VAL A 162 13.88 10.56 0.50
C VAL A 162 14.20 10.47 -0.99
N PHE A 163 13.41 9.73 -1.77
CA PHE A 163 13.65 9.65 -3.21
C PHE A 163 13.46 10.99 -3.94
N LEU A 164 12.48 11.79 -3.52
CA LEU A 164 12.23 13.12 -4.08
C LEU A 164 13.44 14.03 -3.84
N THR A 165 13.96 14.09 -2.61
CA THR A 165 15.15 14.88 -2.29
C THR A 165 16.37 14.43 -3.09
N LEU A 166 16.59 13.12 -3.22
CA LEU A 166 17.68 12.56 -4.01
C LEU A 166 17.54 12.91 -5.50
N ALA A 167 16.31 12.82 -6.05
CA ALA A 167 16.01 13.19 -7.42
C ALA A 167 16.27 14.68 -7.68
N THR A 168 15.86 15.56 -6.76
CA THR A 168 16.13 17.01 -6.84
C THR A 168 17.63 17.31 -6.82
N LEU A 169 18.40 16.67 -5.93
CA LEU A 169 19.86 16.86 -5.87
C LEU A 169 20.55 16.40 -7.15
N LEU A 170 20.17 15.24 -7.69
CA LEU A 170 20.67 14.73 -8.96
C LEU A 170 20.34 15.67 -10.12
N ALA A 171 19.11 16.17 -10.18
CA ALA A 171 18.69 17.12 -11.21
C ALA A 171 19.49 18.43 -11.14
N LEU A 172 19.67 19.00 -9.94
CA LEU A 172 20.50 20.19 -9.75
C LEU A 172 21.96 19.95 -10.17
N GLY A 173 22.54 18.80 -9.84
CA GLY A 173 23.88 18.41 -10.26
C GLY A 173 24.02 18.31 -11.79
N LEU A 174 22.99 17.75 -12.46
CA LEU A 174 22.95 17.67 -13.91
C LEU A 174 22.86 19.04 -14.57
N VAL A 175 21.96 19.91 -14.08
CA VAL A 175 21.79 21.30 -14.57
C VAL A 175 23.10 22.09 -14.49
N GLY A 176 23.91 21.90 -13.45
CA GLY A 176 25.24 22.52 -13.35
C GLY A 176 26.26 21.95 -14.34
N SER A 177 26.22 20.65 -14.62
CA SER A 177 27.22 19.96 -15.47
C SER A 177 27.01 20.07 -16.98
N VAL A 178 25.76 20.24 -17.44
CA VAL A 178 25.39 20.28 -18.86
C VAL A 178 25.88 21.54 -19.59
N PRO A 179 25.80 22.77 -19.00
CA PRO A 179 26.33 23.98 -19.62
C PRO A 179 27.82 23.87 -19.92
N GLU A 180 28.62 23.36 -18.99
CA GLU A 180 30.07 23.26 -19.15
C GLU A 180 30.45 22.29 -20.27
N ALA A 181 29.65 21.24 -20.46
CA ALA A 181 29.84 20.24 -21.49
C ALA A 181 29.49 20.71 -22.91
N ALA A 182 28.37 21.43 -23.05
CA ALA A 182 27.86 21.87 -24.36
C ALA A 182 28.42 23.23 -24.80
N VAL A 183 28.70 24.13 -23.85
CA VAL A 183 29.10 25.51 -24.13
C VAL A 183 30.60 25.62 -24.39
N GLN A 184 31.44 24.78 -23.78
CA GLN A 184 32.90 24.88 -23.95
C GLN A 184 33.39 24.59 -25.39
N PRO A 185 32.87 23.57 -26.11
CA PRO A 185 33.19 23.36 -27.52
C PRO A 185 32.70 24.50 -28.41
N LEU A 186 31.50 25.03 -28.12
CA LEU A 186 30.95 26.17 -28.85
C LEU A 186 31.83 27.41 -28.68
N ARG A 187 32.23 27.74 -27.44
CA ARG A 187 33.14 28.85 -27.15
C ARG A 187 34.48 28.69 -27.87
N ARG A 188 35.03 27.48 -27.93
CA ARG A 188 36.27 27.20 -28.68
C ARG A 188 36.10 27.39 -30.18
N LEU A 189 34.96 27.00 -30.74
CA LEU A 189 34.65 27.20 -32.15
C LEU A 189 34.46 28.68 -32.47
N THR A 190 33.72 29.42 -31.65
CA THR A 190 33.53 30.87 -31.80
C THR A 190 34.86 31.62 -31.66
N ALA A 191 35.70 31.25 -30.69
CA ALA A 191 37.03 31.84 -30.53
C ALA A 191 37.95 31.54 -31.73
N ALA A 192 37.92 30.30 -32.26
CA ALA A 192 38.69 29.95 -33.46
C ALA A 192 38.19 30.69 -34.71
N LEU A 193 36.88 30.89 -34.85
CA LEU A 193 36.29 31.68 -35.94
C LEU A 193 36.66 33.17 -35.83
N ASN A 194 36.67 33.73 -34.62
CA ASN A 194 37.08 35.11 -34.40
C ASN A 194 38.57 35.30 -34.75
N HIS A 195 39.46 34.41 -34.30
CA HIS A 195 40.88 34.44 -34.66
C HIS A 195 41.12 34.28 -36.17
N ALA A 196 40.34 33.44 -36.85
CA ALA A 196 40.42 33.28 -38.31
C ALA A 196 39.93 34.54 -39.06
N THR A 197 39.01 35.30 -38.46
CA THR A 197 38.47 36.54 -39.02
C THR A 197 39.42 37.73 -38.82
N GLU A 198 40.22 37.71 -37.75
CA GLU A 198 41.26 38.71 -37.44
C GLU A 198 42.58 38.53 -38.22
N ARG A 199 42.65 37.55 -39.15
CA ARG A 199 43.83 37.20 -39.99
C ARG A 199 45.11 36.83 -39.22
N ASP A 200 45.01 36.46 -37.94
CA ASP A 200 46.17 36.00 -37.17
C ASP A 200 46.37 34.48 -37.30
N PHE A 201 47.15 34.08 -38.31
CA PHE A 201 47.50 32.68 -38.57
C PHE A 201 48.72 32.19 -37.74
N SER A 202 49.09 32.88 -36.65
CA SER A 202 50.24 32.49 -35.82
C SER A 202 49.94 31.36 -34.80
N ALA A 203 48.67 30.98 -34.61
CA ALA A 203 48.29 29.88 -33.73
C ALA A 203 48.50 28.52 -34.43
N SER A 204 49.64 27.88 -34.15
CA SER A 204 49.95 26.53 -34.61
C SER A 204 48.89 25.51 -34.17
N ILE A 205 48.31 24.79 -35.13
CA ILE A 205 47.40 23.67 -34.88
C ILE A 205 48.13 22.60 -34.04
N PRO A 206 47.61 22.17 -32.88
CA PRO A 206 48.18 21.03 -32.17
C PRO A 206 47.97 19.78 -33.01
N ARG A 207 49.05 19.30 -33.65
CA ARG A 207 49.07 17.99 -34.31
C ARG A 207 48.93 16.91 -33.25
N LYS A 208 47.73 16.33 -33.16
CA LYS A 208 47.51 15.07 -32.45
C LYS A 208 48.36 13.99 -33.14
N ALA A 209 49.23 13.34 -32.39
CA ALA A 209 50.15 12.33 -32.89
C ALA A 209 49.41 11.27 -33.73
N PRO A 210 49.97 10.83 -34.88
CA PRO A 210 49.33 9.84 -35.73
C PRO A 210 49.29 8.48 -35.02
N THR A 211 48.08 8.04 -34.67
CA THR A 211 47.80 6.64 -34.36
C THR A 211 48.17 5.79 -35.58
N ASN A 212 49.03 4.80 -35.36
CA ASN A 212 49.50 3.79 -36.32
C ASN A 212 48.43 3.39 -37.35
N LEU A 213 48.54 3.92 -38.57
CA LEU A 213 47.75 3.48 -39.71
C LEU A 213 48.64 3.57 -40.97
N GLY A 214 48.93 2.39 -41.53
CA GLY A 214 49.32 2.23 -42.93
C GLY A 214 50.76 2.61 -43.29
N ARG A 215 51.70 1.69 -43.07
CA ARG A 215 53.00 1.69 -43.77
C ARG A 215 52.75 1.48 -45.27
N TRP A 216 52.84 2.54 -46.07
CA TRP A 216 52.93 2.46 -47.53
C TRP A 216 54.41 2.28 -47.92
N PRO A 217 54.80 1.25 -48.69
CA PRO A 217 56.16 1.10 -49.17
C PRO A 217 56.37 1.96 -50.43
N GLY A 218 57.37 2.84 -50.41
CA GLY A 218 57.90 3.49 -51.62
C GLY A 218 58.80 2.54 -52.43
N PRO A 219 58.95 2.75 -53.74
CA PRO A 219 59.71 1.86 -54.62
C PRO A 219 61.22 1.94 -54.36
N SER A 220 61.88 0.77 -54.30
CA SER A 220 63.32 0.65 -54.18
C SER A 220 64.01 1.02 -55.50
N THR A 221 64.92 1.97 -55.44
CA THR A 221 65.95 2.16 -56.47
C THR A 221 67.07 1.14 -56.25
N ALA A 222 67.36 0.32 -57.26
CA ALA A 222 68.59 -0.46 -57.36
C ALA A 222 68.98 -0.62 -58.84
N CYS A 223 70.23 -0.24 -59.11
CA CYS A 223 71.00 -0.25 -60.37
C CYS A 223 70.68 0.85 -61.39
#